data_AF-A0AAE7CM98-F1
#
_entry.id   AF-A0AAE7CM98-F1
#
_cell.length_a   1.000
_cell.length_b   1.000
_cell.length_c   1.000
_cell.angle_alpha   90.00
_cell.angle_beta   90.00
_cell.angle_gamma   90.00
#
_symmetry.space_group_name_H-M   'P 1'
#
loop_
_entity.id
_entity.type
_entity.pdbx_description
1 polymer ?
#
loop_
_entity_poly.entity_id
_entity_poly.type
_entity_poly.pdbx_seq_one_letter_code
_entity_poly.pdbx_strand_id
1 'polypeptide(L)'
;MSWSRYSFEDIKSQEGWKPEGGALYVLREGAGLHLTAVFRCKIEGSRQEQELGLPLKVETRVSNIPDFDTKLLGELTAGLARNLTKRLPCTNGPEIPSAL
;
A
#
# COMPACT_ATOMS: atom_id res chain seq x y z
N MET A 1 -17.25 -17.86 3.02
CA MET A 1 -16.88 -16.57 3.64
C MET A 1 -15.43 -16.31 3.29
N SER A 2 -15.17 -15.45 2.29
CA SER A 2 -13.84 -15.19 1.74
C SER A 2 -13.21 -14.01 2.48
N TRP A 3 -12.55 -14.27 3.60
CA TRP A 3 -11.58 -13.31 4.14
C TRP A 3 -10.44 -13.19 3.12
N SER A 4 -10.02 -11.96 2.86
CA SER A 4 -9.37 -11.47 1.64
C SER A 4 -8.21 -12.33 1.11
N ARG A 5 -8.32 -12.69 -0.18
CA ARG A 5 -7.41 -13.47 -1.05
C ARG A 5 -5.97 -12.93 -1.25
N TYR A 6 -5.48 -12.05 -0.39
CA TYR A 6 -4.14 -11.51 -0.53
C TYR A 6 -3.46 -11.54 0.83
N SER A 7 -2.88 -12.70 1.17
CA SER A 7 -1.78 -12.65 2.12
C SER A 7 -0.69 -11.75 1.49
N PHE A 8 0.02 -10.98 2.29
CA PHE A 8 1.09 -10.12 1.76
C PHE A 8 2.17 -10.93 1.02
N GLU A 9 2.30 -12.23 1.30
CA GLU A 9 3.17 -13.13 0.53
C GLU A 9 2.64 -13.39 -0.89
N ASP A 10 1.32 -13.44 -1.09
CA ASP A 10 0.70 -13.57 -2.42
C ASP A 10 0.98 -12.35 -3.31
N ILE A 11 1.17 -11.17 -2.71
CA ILE A 11 1.53 -9.95 -3.44
C ILE A 11 2.95 -10.04 -3.98
N LYS A 12 3.87 -10.66 -3.23
CA LYS A 12 5.26 -10.83 -3.67
C LYS A 12 5.40 -11.75 -4.88
N SER A 13 4.48 -12.70 -5.03
CA SER A 13 4.49 -13.69 -6.12
C SER A 13 3.68 -13.28 -7.34
N GLN A 14 2.94 -12.16 -7.26
CA GLN A 14 2.13 -11.65 -8.37
C GLN A 14 2.95 -10.75 -9.30
N GLU A 15 2.72 -10.92 -10.60
CA GLU A 15 3.34 -10.10 -11.63
C GLU A 15 2.91 -8.63 -11.53
N GLY A 16 3.85 -7.70 -11.76
CA GLY A 16 3.59 -6.26 -11.79
C GLY A 16 3.79 -5.53 -10.45
N TRP A 17 3.77 -6.23 -9.32
CA TRP A 17 4.09 -5.65 -8.02
C TRP A 17 5.60 -5.42 -7.88
N LYS A 18 5.98 -4.21 -7.45
CA LYS A 18 7.38 -3.84 -7.23
C LYS A 18 7.61 -3.42 -5.78
N PRO A 19 8.72 -3.82 -5.15
CA PRO A 19 9.09 -3.31 -3.83
C PRO A 19 9.54 -1.84 -3.95
N GLU A 20 9.00 -0.95 -3.11
CA GLU A 20 9.34 0.48 -3.06
C GLU A 20 9.98 0.87 -1.72
N GLY A 21 10.84 -0.02 -1.19
CA GLY A 21 11.52 0.14 0.09
C GLY A 21 10.72 -0.40 1.29
N GLY A 22 11.44 -0.91 2.29
CA GLY A 22 10.84 -1.50 3.49
C GLY A 22 9.86 -2.65 3.20
N ALA A 23 8.70 -2.61 3.84
CA ALA A 23 7.61 -3.59 3.68
C ALA A 23 6.48 -3.06 2.77
N LEU A 24 6.82 -2.27 1.74
CA LEU A 24 5.88 -1.65 0.81
C LEU A 24 6.01 -2.23 -0.60
N TYR A 25 4.88 -2.63 -1.18
CA TYR A 25 4.77 -3.05 -2.57
C TYR A 25 3.82 -2.15 -3.32
N VAL A 26 4.17 -1.84 -4.56
CA VAL A 26 3.39 -0.95 -5.43
C VAL A 26 3.09 -1.65 -6.75
N LEU A 27 1.83 -1.56 -7.17
CA LEU A 27 1.36 -1.93 -8.49
C LEU A 27 0.98 -0.66 -9.25
N ARG A 28 1.50 -0.54 -10.47
CA ARG A 28 1.21 0.56 -11.40
C ARG A 28 0.42 0.02 -12.58
N GLU A 29 -0.75 0.60 -12.83
CA GLU A 29 -1.61 0.24 -13.96
C GLU A 29 -2.03 1.51 -14.71
N GLY A 30 -2.65 1.33 -15.89
CA GLY A 30 -3.23 2.43 -16.65
C GLY A 30 -2.23 3.55 -16.96
N ALA A 31 -1.06 3.20 -17.49
CA ALA A 31 0.05 4.13 -17.77
C ALA A 31 0.55 4.92 -16.53
N GLY A 32 0.35 4.39 -15.32
CA GLY A 32 0.77 5.03 -14.08
C GLY A 32 -0.29 5.94 -13.46
N LEU A 33 -1.51 5.99 -14.01
CA LEU A 33 -2.65 6.75 -13.48
C LEU A 33 -3.49 5.96 -12.46
N HIS A 34 -3.13 4.68 -12.26
CA HIS A 34 -3.68 3.85 -11.22
C HIS A 34 -2.53 3.29 -10.38
N LEU A 35 -2.50 3.66 -9.10
CA LEU A 35 -1.48 3.26 -8.16
C LEU A 35 -2.11 2.51 -6.99
N THR A 36 -1.63 1.29 -6.74
CA THR A 36 -1.99 0.53 -5.55
C THR A 36 -0.75 0.29 -4.73
N ALA A 37 -0.78 0.70 -3.46
CA ALA A 37 0.28 0.52 -2.50
C ALA A 37 -0.19 -0.41 -1.38
N VAL A 38 0.60 -1.45 -1.07
CA VAL A 38 0.30 -2.40 0.01
C VAL A 38 1.46 -2.52 0.98
N PHE A 39 1.15 -2.38 2.26
CA PHE A 39 2.10 -2.49 3.36
C PHE A 39 1.51 -3.24 4.55
N ARG A 40 2.35 -3.80 5.41
CA ARG A 40 1.91 -4.46 6.64
C ARG A 40 1.81 -3.46 7.79
N CYS A 41 0.74 -3.55 8.56
CA CYS A 41 0.57 -2.83 9.81
C CYS A 41 0.20 -3.80 10.95
N LYS A 42 0.98 -3.83 12.01
CA LYS A 42 0.70 -4.59 13.23
C LYS A 42 -0.03 -3.71 14.24
N ILE A 43 -1.29 -4.01 14.52
CA ILE A 43 -2.09 -3.25 15.48
C ILE A 43 -1.96 -3.91 16.87
N GLU A 44 -1.84 -3.11 17.92
CA GLU A 44 -1.77 -3.61 19.29
C GLU A 44 -3.12 -4.20 19.74
N GLY A 45 -3.09 -5.36 20.41
CA GLY A 45 -4.27 -5.93 21.08
C GLY A 45 -5.16 -6.88 20.28
N SER A 46 -4.74 -7.37 19.11
CA SER A 46 -5.51 -8.42 18.42
C SER A 46 -4.92 -9.83 18.57
N ARG A 47 -5.75 -10.83 18.22
CA ARG A 47 -5.76 -12.13 18.89
C ARG A 47 -4.86 -13.23 18.34
N GLN A 48 -4.35 -13.19 17.10
CA GLN A 48 -3.30 -14.14 16.63
C GLN A 48 -2.89 -13.92 15.16
N GLU A 49 -3.78 -13.41 14.30
CA GLU A 49 -3.42 -13.15 12.87
C GLU A 49 -2.71 -11.81 12.64
N GLN A 50 -2.69 -10.90 13.62
CA GLN A 50 -1.91 -9.65 13.52
C GLN A 50 -0.46 -9.79 14.02
N GLU A 51 -0.02 -10.93 14.54
CA GLU A 51 1.41 -11.10 14.83
C GLU A 51 2.27 -10.89 13.58
N LEU A 52 1.74 -11.30 12.41
CA LEU A 52 2.31 -11.12 11.09
C LEU A 52 2.02 -9.74 10.46
N GLY A 53 1.12 -8.95 11.06
CA GLY A 53 0.62 -7.67 10.57
C GLY A 53 -0.51 -7.80 9.53
N LEU A 54 -1.48 -6.87 9.59
CA LEU A 54 -2.54 -6.75 8.59
C LEU A 54 -2.01 -6.15 7.30
N PRO A 55 -2.30 -6.72 6.12
CA PRO A 55 -2.05 -6.06 4.85
C PRO A 55 -3.03 -4.89 4.70
N LEU A 56 -2.50 -3.68 4.61
CA LEU A 56 -3.26 -2.47 4.32
C LEU A 56 -3.03 -2.05 2.87
N LYS A 57 -4.11 -1.77 2.17
CA LYS A 57 -4.10 -1.35 0.76
C LYS A 57 -4.55 0.09 0.64
N VAL A 58 -3.76 0.90 -0.05
CA VAL A 58 -4.13 2.26 -0.48
C VAL A 58 -4.17 2.27 -1.99
N GLU A 59 -5.28 2.72 -2.56
CA GLU A 59 -5.49 2.79 -4.00
C GLU A 59 -5.81 4.23 -4.38
N THR A 60 -5.09 4.76 -5.36
CA THR A 60 -5.35 6.07 -5.96
C THR A 60 -5.51 5.88 -7.46
N ARG A 61 -6.53 6.52 -8.01
CA ARG A 61 -6.84 6.44 -9.43
C ARG A 61 -7.24 7.81 -9.93
N VAL A 62 -6.62 8.22 -11.02
CA VAL A 62 -7.05 9.40 -11.78
C VAL A 62 -7.64 8.91 -13.09
N SER A 63 -8.80 9.46 -13.43
CA SER A 63 -9.49 9.21 -14.68
C SER A 63 -9.91 10.53 -15.30
N ASN A 64 -10.04 10.55 -16.63
CA ASN A 64 -10.52 11.70 -17.40
C ASN A 64 -9.68 12.99 -17.28
N ILE A 65 -8.41 12.87 -16.90
CA ILE A 65 -7.43 13.97 -16.92
C ILE A 65 -6.28 13.57 -17.84
N PRO A 66 -6.24 14.08 -19.08
CA PRO A 66 -5.10 13.88 -19.97
C PRO A 66 -3.81 14.42 -19.32
N ASP A 67 -2.71 13.71 -19.53
CA ASP A 67 -1.36 14.13 -19.10
C ASP A 67 -1.22 14.43 -17.60
N PHE A 68 -2.05 13.80 -16.76
CA PHE A 68 -1.95 13.96 -15.31
C PHE A 68 -0.55 13.55 -14.82
N ASP A 69 0.02 14.35 -13.92
CA ASP A 69 1.35 14.12 -13.38
C ASP A 69 1.39 12.85 -12.51
N THR A 70 1.98 11.79 -13.06
CA THR A 70 2.14 10.50 -12.37
C THR A 70 3.06 10.58 -11.14
N LYS A 71 3.95 11.58 -11.05
CA LYS A 71 4.77 11.81 -9.84
C LYS A 71 3.91 12.36 -8.72
N LEU A 72 3.04 13.33 -9.02
CA LEU A 72 2.06 13.84 -8.06
C LEU A 72 1.15 12.72 -7.56
N LEU A 73 0.72 11.80 -8.43
CA LEU A 73 -0.05 10.62 -8.01
C LEU A 73 0.73 9.76 -7.00
N GLY A 74 2.01 9.53 -7.26
CA GLY A 74 2.92 8.82 -6.35
C GLY A 74 3.01 9.48 -4.98
N GLU A 75 3.22 10.81 -4.94
CA GLU A 75 3.29 11.60 -3.71
C GLU A 75 1.99 11.57 -2.90
N LEU A 76 0.84 11.72 -3.58
CA LEU A 76 -0.49 11.63 -2.95
C LEU A 76 -0.71 10.25 -2.32
N THR A 77 -0.36 9.19 -3.04
CA THR A 77 -0.52 7.81 -2.56
C THR A 77 0.37 7.54 -1.36
N ALA A 78 1.63 7.95 -1.42
CA ALA A 78 2.57 7.85 -0.32
C ALA A 78 2.09 8.64 0.91
N GLY A 79 1.56 9.84 0.69
CA GLY A 79 0.96 10.68 1.73
C GLY A 79 -0.24 10.01 2.42
N LEU A 80 -1.13 9.39 1.65
CA LEU A 80 -2.27 8.63 2.17
C LEU A 80 -1.81 7.42 2.99
N ALA A 81 -0.84 6.65 2.50
CA ALA A 81 -0.26 5.52 3.23
C ALA A 81 0.40 5.96 4.56
N ARG A 82 1.15 7.07 4.56
CA ARG A 82 1.69 7.68 5.78
C ARG A 82 0.60 8.13 6.76
N ASN A 83 -0.47 8.74 6.26
CA ASN A 83 -1.55 9.18 7.14
C ASN A 83 -2.28 7.98 7.76
N LEU A 84 -2.50 6.92 6.98
CA LEU A 84 -3.10 5.68 7.44
C LEU A 84 -2.26 5.01 8.54
N THR A 85 -0.94 4.92 8.35
CA THR A 85 0.00 4.35 9.34
C THR A 85 0.11 5.17 10.62
N LYS A 86 -0.13 6.48 10.58
CA LYS A 86 -0.18 7.35 11.76
C LYS A 86 -1.51 7.27 12.51
N ARG A 87 -2.63 7.13 11.78
CA ARG A 87 -3.97 7.09 12.36
C ARG A 87 -4.34 5.72 12.91
N LEU A 88 -3.83 4.66 12.30
CA LEU A 88 -3.89 3.32 12.86
C LEU A 88 -2.71 3.18 13.83
N PRO A 89 -2.89 2.61 15.04
CA PRO A 89 -1.79 2.39 15.97
C PRO A 89 -0.90 1.23 15.49
N CYS A 90 -0.21 1.44 14.36
CA CYS A 90 0.71 0.49 13.74
C CYS A 90 2.02 0.43 14.53
N THR A 91 2.21 -0.63 15.29
CA THR A 91 3.38 -0.86 16.14
C THR A 91 4.67 -1.18 15.36
N ASN A 92 4.56 -1.71 14.14
CA ASN A 92 5.70 -2.03 13.29
C ASN A 92 6.22 -0.85 12.46
N GLY A 93 5.57 0.33 12.56
CA GLY A 93 6.00 1.59 11.94
C GLY A 93 6.54 1.44 10.52
N PRO A 94 5.77 0.90 9.55
CA PRO A 94 6.28 0.66 8.21
C PRO A 94 6.77 1.98 7.60
N GLU A 95 8.03 1.99 7.16
CA GLU A 95 8.63 3.15 6.53
C GLU A 95 8.05 3.33 5.14
N ILE A 96 7.23 4.37 4.97
CA ILE A 96 6.62 4.74 3.68
C ILE A 96 7.44 5.89 3.07
N PRO A 97 8.08 5.71 1.91
CA PRO A 97 8.94 6.72 1.28
C PRO A 97 8.14 7.98 0.91
N SER A 98 8.82 9.13 0.77
CA SER A 98 8.17 10.42 0.48
C SER A 98 7.29 10.39 -0.79
N ALA A 99 7.74 9.63 -1.80
CA ALA A 99 7.06 9.38 -3.07
C ALA A 99 7.22 7.91 -3.46
N LEU A 100 6.32 7.43 -4.33
CA LEU A 100 6.33 6.09 -4.92
C LEU A 100 6.63 6.19 -6.39
#